data_AF-A0A2T3ITK6-F1
#
_entry.id   AF-A0A2T3ITK6-F1
#
_cell.length_a   1.000
_cell.length_b   1.000
_cell.length_c   1.000
_cell.angle_alpha   90.00
_cell.angle_beta   90.00
_cell.angle_gamma   90.00
#
_symmetry.space_group_name_H-M   'P 1'
#
loop_
_entity.id
_entity.type
_entity.pdbx_description
1 polymer ?
#
loop_
_entity_poly.entity_id
_entity_poly.type
_entity_poly.pdbx_seq_one_letter_code
_entity_poly.pdbx_strand_id
1 'polypeptide(L)' 'MSESILLYVSCFSTLGMALTLTRYILFKRELYKLKQQMKKHHLKHGFDDQLWDLFVTRTRKMLSFWR' A
#
# COMPACT_ATOMS: atom_id res chain seq x y z
N MET A 1 -21.79 25.05 -23.20
CA MET A 1 -20.69 24.07 -23.44
C MET A 1 -19.82 23.82 -22.20
N SER A 2 -20.06 24.49 -21.07
CA SER A 2 -19.23 24.44 -19.84
C SER A 2 -19.70 23.39 -18.82
N GLU A 3 -21.01 23.16 -18.67
CA GLU A 3 -21.57 22.30 -17.62
C GLU A 3 -21.22 20.82 -17.80
N SER A 4 -21.29 20.32 -19.03
CA SER A 4 -20.90 18.94 -19.35
C SER A 4 -19.42 18.68 -19.09
N ILE A 5 -18.53 19.65 -19.37
CA ILE A 5 -17.10 19.55 -19.07
C ILE A 5 -16.86 19.50 -17.56
N LEU A 6 -17.56 20.31 -16.77
CA LEU A 6 -17.47 20.29 -15.31
C LEU A 6 -17.92 18.95 -14.72
N LEU A 7 -18.98 18.33 -15.27
CA LEU A 7 -19.44 17.00 -14.86
C LEU A 7 -18.42 15.89 -15.18
N TYR A 8 -17.77 15.97 -16.34
CA TYR A 8 -16.70 15.02 -16.66
C TYR A 8 -15.51 15.18 -15.72
N VAL A 9 -15.05 16.42 -15.49
CA VAL A 9 -13.91 16.70 -14.60
C VAL A 9 -14.20 16.22 -13.17
N SER A 10 -15.39 16.48 -12.64
CA SER A 10 -15.76 16.04 -11.29
C SER A 10 -15.86 14.51 -11.19
N CYS A 11 -16.35 13.84 -12.24
CA CYS A 11 -16.40 12.39 -12.28
C CYS A 11 -14.99 11.77 -12.33
N PHE A 12 -14.11 12.29 -13.20
CA PHE A 12 -12.72 11.83 -13.28
C PHE A 12 -11.93 12.10 -12.00
N SER A 13 -12.11 13.25 -11.36
CA SER A 13 -11.44 13.56 -10.09
C SER A 13 -11.89 12.63 -8.98
N THR A 14 -13.19 12.34 -8.91
CA THR A 14 -13.75 11.43 -7.89
C THR A 14 -13.27 10.00 -8.11
N LEU A 15 -13.23 9.53 -9.36
CA LEU A 15 -12.68 8.22 -9.71
C LEU A 15 -11.18 8.12 -9.41
N GLY A 16 -10.39 9.13 -9.75
CA GLY A 16 -8.97 9.19 -9.45
C GLY A 16 -8.70 9.18 -7.93
N MET A 17 -9.52 9.90 -7.17
CA MET A 17 -9.43 9.93 -5.71
C MET A 17 -9.83 8.59 -5.08
N ALA A 18 -10.90 7.96 -5.59
CA ALA A 18 -11.33 6.63 -5.15
C ALA A 18 -10.24 5.58 -5.39
N LEU A 19 -9.63 5.56 -6.58
CA LEU A 19 -8.52 4.66 -6.91
C LEU A 19 -7.31 4.87 -5.98
N THR A 20 -6.96 6.14 -5.71
CA THR A 20 -5.86 6.48 -4.81
C THR A 20 -6.15 6.02 -3.37
N LEU A 21 -7.36 6.24 -2.88
CA LEU A 21 -7.82 5.79 -1.56
C LEU A 21 -7.79 4.25 -1.45
N THR A 22 -8.28 3.54 -2.47
CA THR A 22 -8.22 2.07 -2.49
C THR A 22 -6.78 1.58 -2.41
N ARG A 23 -5.87 2.15 -3.22
CA ARG A 23 -4.43 1.81 -3.18
C ARG A 23 -3.81 2.11 -1.82
N TYR A 24 -4.14 3.26 -1.21
CA TYR A 24 -3.66 3.63 0.10
C TYR A 24 -4.12 2.66 1.20
N ILE A 25 -5.40 2.26 1.18
CA ILE A 25 -5.95 1.29 2.13
C ILE A 25 -5.27 -0.08 1.97
N LEU A 26 -5.08 -0.54 0.73
CA LEU A 26 -4.38 -1.81 0.46
C LEU A 26 -2.93 -1.76 0.95
N PHE A 27 -2.23 -0.66 0.70
CA PHE A 27 -0.86 -0.46 1.18
C PHE A 27 -0.79 -0.49 2.71
N LYS A 28 -1.70 0.22 3.40
CA LYS A 28 -1.78 0.22 4.87
C LYS A 28 -2.07 -1.18 5.43
N ARG A 29 -2.94 -1.96 4.78
CA ARG A 29 -3.25 -3.35 5.17
C ARG A 29 -2.04 -4.26 5.04
N GLU A 30 -1.33 -4.20 3.93
CA GLU A 30 -0.13 -5.01 3.73
C GLU A 30 0.97 -4.61 4.73
N LEU A 31 1.15 -3.30 5.01
CA LEU A 31 2.12 -2.83 6.01
C LEU A 31 1.80 -3.36 7.41
N TYR A 32 0.52 -3.39 7.76
CA TYR A 32 0.08 -3.94 9.04
C TYR A 32 0.39 -5.45 9.15
N LYS A 33 0.15 -6.22 8.08
CA LYS A 33 0.53 -7.63 8.03
C LYS A 33 2.04 -7.82 8.17
N LEU A 34 2.84 -7.01 7.46
CA LEU A 34 4.30 -7.07 7.55
C LEU A 34 4.79 -6.80 8.98
N LYS A 35 4.24 -5.78 9.64
CA LYS A 35 4.55 -5.46 11.04
C LYS A 35 4.24 -6.63 11.97
N GLN A 36 3.09 -7.28 11.79
CA GLN A 36 2.75 -8.46 12.60
C GLN A 36 3.68 -9.64 12.34
N GLN A 37 4.03 -9.90 11.07
CA GLN A 37 4.96 -10.97 10.71
C GLN A 37 6.36 -10.73 11.29
N MET A 38 6.89 -9.51 11.16
CA MET A 38 8.17 -9.14 11.75
C MET A 38 8.13 -9.25 13.27
N LYS A 39 7.07 -8.78 13.93
CA LYS A 39 6.93 -8.93 15.39
C LYS A 39 6.93 -10.40 15.81
N LYS A 40 6.21 -11.26 15.08
CA LYS A 40 6.15 -12.71 15.35
C LYS A 40 7.50 -13.40 15.12
N HIS A 41 8.20 -13.04 14.06
CA HIS A 41 9.54 -13.56 13.75
C HIS A 41 10.55 -13.11 14.80
N HIS A 42 10.55 -11.83 15.14
CA HIS A 42 11.42 -11.25 16.17
C HIS A 42 11.24 -11.90 17.54
N LEU A 43 9.99 -12.17 17.94
CA LEU A 43 9.70 -12.88 19.20
C LEU A 43 10.19 -14.34 19.23
N LYS A 44 10.38 -14.98 18.07
CA LYS A 44 10.81 -16.39 17.97
C LYS A 44 12.31 -16.55 17.75
N HIS A 45 12.91 -15.67 16.95
CA HIS A 45 14.28 -15.80 16.47
C HIS A 45 15.20 -14.63 16.86
N GLY A 46 14.66 -13.60 17.50
CA GLY A 46 15.41 -12.39 17.85
C GLY A 46 15.55 -11.43 16.66
N PHE A 47 16.55 -10.56 16.71
CA PHE A 47 16.89 -9.69 15.59
C PHE A 47 17.91 -10.43 14.71
N ASP A 48 17.48 -10.92 13.55
CA ASP A 48 18.32 -11.68 12.62
C ASP A 48 18.27 -11.11 11.19
N ASP A 49 19.19 -11.54 10.33
CA ASP A 49 19.24 -11.14 8.93
C ASP A 49 17.99 -11.59 8.15
N GLN A 50 17.31 -12.66 8.58
CA GLN A 50 16.07 -13.12 7.96
C GLN A 50 14.92 -12.13 8.19
N LEU A 51 14.86 -11.47 9.35
CA LEU A 51 13.91 -10.40 9.63
C LEU A 51 14.09 -9.24 8.66
N TRP A 52 15.35 -8.89 8.38
CA TRP A 52 15.71 -7.83 7.45
C TRP A 52 15.35 -8.20 6.01
N ASP A 53 15.66 -9.44 5.59
CA ASP A 53 15.33 -9.92 4.25
C ASP A 53 13.81 -10.03 4.03
N LEU A 54 13.06 -10.42 5.06
CA LEU A 54 11.59 -10.45 5.04
C LEU A 54 11.00 -9.04 4.87
N PHE A 55 11.59 -8.05 5.55
CA PHE A 55 11.21 -6.65 5.41
C PHE A 55 11.49 -6.14 3.99
N VAL A 56 12.72 -6.31 3.48
CA VAL A 56 13.12 -5.85 2.16
C VAL A 56 12.28 -6.51 1.06
N THR A 57 12.08 -7.82 1.12
CA THR A 57 11.31 -8.55 0.11
C THR A 57 9.85 -8.11 0.06
N ARG A 58 9.20 -7.97 1.23
CA ARG A 58 7.79 -7.56 1.31
C ARG A 58 7.59 -6.10 0.93
N THR A 59 8.47 -5.20 1.37
CA THR A 59 8.40 -3.77 1.01
C THR A 59 8.65 -3.54 -0.47
N ARG A 60 9.61 -4.27 -1.08
CA ARG A 60 9.85 -4.20 -2.53
C ARG A 60 8.64 -4.65 -3.33
N LYS A 61 7.96 -5.72 -2.90
CA LYS A 61 6.71 -6.18 -3.54
C LYS A 61 5.58 -5.15 -3.40
N MET A 62 5.44 -4.51 -2.25
CA MET A 62 4.46 -3.43 -2.05
C MET A 62 4.73 -2.20 -2.92
N LEU A 63 6.00 -1.80 -3.04
CA LEU A 63 6.41 -0.66 -3.87
C LEU A 63 6.27 -0.97 -5.36
N SER A 64 6.48 -2.24 -5.77
CA SER A 64 6.24 -2.64 -7.17
C SER A 64 4.77 -2.53 -7.59
N PHE A 65 3.83 -2.66 -6.64
CA PHE A 65 2.40 -2.43 -6.89
C PHE A 65 2.05 -0.95 -7.15
N TRP A 66 2.97 -0.04 -6.85
CA TRP A 66 2.84 1.40 -7.04
C TRP A 66 3.45 1.89 -8.36
N ARG A 67 4.23 1.04 -9.05
CA ARG A 67 4.85 1.32 -10.34
C ARG A 67 3.91 0.90 -11.47
#